data_AF-A0A426W944-F1
#
_entry.id   AF-A0A426W944-F1
#
_cell.length_a   1.000
_cell.length_b   1.000
_cell.length_c   1.000
_cell.angle_alpha   90.00
_cell.angle_beta   90.00
_cell.angle_gamma   90.00
#
_symmetry.space_group_name_H-M   'P 1'
#
loop_
_entity.id
_entity.type
_entity.pdbx_description
1 polymer ?
#
loop_
_entity_poly.entity_id
_entity_poly.type
_entity_poly.pdbx_seq_one_letter_code
_entity_poly.pdbx_strand_id
1 'polypeptide(L)'
;MSPAQEQGDKMESQRKEINLFAVTLLILGFAYYLLVRNSVGIHVAVGPEYVSIISWFIENGWIPSFIHIYALSLFTWSALAFKSKYYAIMLWLLINAIFEVGQAIPTNFIEKIPDLFGISSYLANGTFDWLDIIAVCVGGVVALLTMYWFESVIKNKDIEK
;
A
#
# COMPACT_ATOMS: atom_id res chain seq x y z
N MET A 1 14.64 -9.80 -35.29
CA MET A 1 14.32 -10.06 -33.88
C MET A 1 13.27 -11.15 -33.85
N SER A 2 13.44 -12.20 -33.03
CA SER A 2 12.46 -13.29 -32.97
C SER A 2 11.15 -12.78 -32.31
N PRO A 3 9.97 -13.26 -32.73
CA PRO A 3 8.70 -12.93 -32.06
C PRO A 3 8.73 -13.15 -30.54
N ALA A 4 9.47 -14.18 -30.08
CA ALA A 4 9.66 -14.45 -28.65
C ALA A 4 10.48 -13.37 -27.93
N GLN A 5 11.45 -12.75 -28.61
CA GLN A 5 12.24 -11.65 -28.04
C GLN A 5 11.41 -10.37 -27.93
N GLU A 6 10.60 -10.06 -28.95
CA GLU A 6 9.71 -8.89 -28.94
C GLU A 6 8.67 -8.97 -27.80
N GLN A 7 8.12 -10.15 -27.57
CA GLN A 7 7.17 -10.38 -26.48
C GLN A 7 7.83 -10.25 -25.09
N GLY A 8 9.06 -10.75 -24.94
CA GLY A 8 9.84 -10.62 -23.70
C GLY A 8 10.10 -9.16 -23.32
N ASP A 9 10.59 -8.37 -24.27
CA ASP A 9 10.93 -6.96 -24.05
C ASP A 9 9.68 -6.13 -23.70
N LYS A 10 8.54 -6.42 -24.35
CA LYS A 10 7.25 -5.76 -24.06
C LYS A 10 6.78 -6.05 -22.63
N MET A 11 6.84 -7.30 -22.19
CA MET A 11 6.48 -7.67 -20.81
C MET A 11 7.41 -7.03 -19.79
N GLU A 12 8.71 -6.91 -20.09
CA GLU A 12 9.66 -6.26 -19.20
C GLU A 12 9.38 -4.76 -19.05
N SER A 13 9.08 -4.06 -20.15
CA SER A 13 8.69 -2.64 -20.12
C SER A 13 7.45 -2.43 -19.25
N GLN A 14 6.43 -3.25 -19.45
CA GLN A 14 5.19 -3.25 -18.69
C GLN A 14 5.41 -3.49 -17.19
N ARG A 15 6.30 -4.42 -16.85
CA ARG A 15 6.70 -4.70 -15.46
C ARG A 15 7.37 -3.49 -14.81
N LYS A 16 8.23 -2.79 -15.54
CA LYS A 16 8.88 -1.55 -15.07
C LYS A 16 7.86 -0.46 -14.80
N GLU A 17 6.88 -0.27 -15.69
CA GLU A 17 5.81 0.72 -15.52
C GLU A 17 4.96 0.47 -14.26
N ILE A 18 4.50 -0.77 -14.04
CA ILE A 18 3.73 -1.13 -12.84
C ILE A 18 4.58 -0.94 -11.58
N ASN A 19 5.85 -1.38 -11.61
CA ASN A 19 6.72 -1.23 -10.46
C ASN A 19 6.97 0.24 -10.13
N LEU A 20 7.21 1.08 -11.15
CA LEU A 20 7.39 2.51 -10.96
C LEU A 20 6.14 3.13 -10.34
N PHE A 21 4.96 2.83 -10.88
CA PHE A 21 3.69 3.31 -10.35
C PHE A 21 3.48 2.90 -8.88
N ALA A 22 3.70 1.62 -8.56
CA ALA A 22 3.58 1.11 -7.20
C ALA A 22 4.57 1.79 -6.25
N VAL A 23 5.84 1.95 -6.64
CA VAL A 23 6.86 2.63 -5.84
C VAL A 23 6.51 4.10 -5.63
N THR A 24 6.04 4.80 -6.66
CA THR A 24 5.58 6.19 -6.54
C THR A 24 4.44 6.30 -5.52
N LEU A 25 3.46 5.40 -5.56
CA LEU A 25 2.38 5.38 -4.57
C LEU A 25 2.90 5.14 -3.16
N LEU A 26 3.86 4.23 -2.97
CA LEU A 26 4.47 4.00 -1.65
C LEU A 26 5.21 5.23 -1.13
N ILE A 27 5.95 5.93 -1.99
CA ILE A 27 6.63 7.18 -1.63
C ILE A 27 5.60 8.24 -1.24
N LEU A 28 4.49 8.37 -1.98
CA LEU A 28 3.43 9.31 -1.68
C LEU A 28 2.72 8.96 -0.36
N GLY A 29 2.43 7.68 -0.11
CA GLY A 29 1.85 7.21 1.16
C GLY A 29 2.79 7.45 2.34
N PHE A 30 4.09 7.24 2.16
CA PHE A 30 5.10 7.54 3.17
C PHE A 30 5.22 9.06 3.44
N ALA A 31 5.22 9.88 2.39
CA ALA A 31 5.22 11.34 2.53
C ALA A 31 3.96 11.83 3.26
N TYR A 32 2.79 11.29 2.90
CA TYR A 32 1.53 11.55 3.61
C TYR A 32 1.67 11.22 5.10
N TYR A 33 2.18 10.03 5.42
CA TYR A 33 2.39 9.59 6.79
C TYR A 33 3.28 10.54 7.60
N LEU A 34 4.40 11.00 7.02
CA LEU A 34 5.30 11.95 7.67
C LEU A 34 4.63 13.31 7.96
N LEU A 35 3.76 13.75 7.06
CA LEU A 35 3.01 15.01 7.22
C LEU A 35 1.95 14.90 8.32
N VAL A 36 1.24 13.77 8.41
CA VAL A 36 0.16 13.59 9.39
C VAL A 36 0.70 13.27 10.78
N ARG A 37 1.78 12.48 10.89
CA ARG A 37 2.32 12.03 12.17
C ARG A 37 2.96 13.16 12.99
N ASN A 38 3.52 14.17 12.33
CA ASN A 38 4.07 15.36 12.99
C ASN A 38 3.06 16.53 13.09
N SER A 39 1.76 16.25 12.94
CA SER A 39 0.72 17.27 12.85
C SER A 39 0.73 18.29 13.99
N VAL A 40 1.04 17.92 15.23
CA VAL A 40 1.09 18.88 16.36
C VAL A 40 2.19 19.94 16.15
N GLY A 41 3.38 19.55 15.71
CA GLY A 41 4.46 20.49 15.41
C GLY A 41 4.18 21.32 14.15
N ILE A 42 3.50 20.72 13.16
CA ILE A 42 3.11 21.39 11.93
C ILE A 42 2.01 22.41 12.20
N HIS A 43 0.94 22.07 12.93
CA HIS A 43 -0.15 22.97 13.32
C HIS A 43 0.36 24.26 13.98
N VAL A 44 1.37 24.14 14.85
CA VAL A 44 2.00 25.30 15.50
C VAL A 44 2.82 26.14 14.52
N ALA A 45 3.45 25.51 13.53
CA ALA A 45 4.32 26.18 12.56
C ALA A 45 3.57 26.87 11.40
N VAL A 46 2.48 26.30 10.89
CA VAL A 46 1.76 26.85 9.71
C VAL A 46 0.71 27.90 10.07
N GLY A 47 0.26 27.97 11.33
CA GLY A 47 -0.73 28.94 11.78
C GLY A 47 -2.19 28.50 11.57
N PRO A 48 -3.15 29.25 12.13
CA PRO A 48 -4.56 28.85 12.23
C PRO A 48 -5.27 28.68 10.87
N GLU A 49 -4.75 29.30 9.82
CA GLU A 49 -5.33 29.31 8.48
C GLU A 49 -5.28 27.93 7.79
N TYR A 50 -4.36 27.07 8.21
CA TYR A 50 -4.15 25.73 7.64
C TYR A 50 -4.73 24.61 8.51
N VAL A 51 -5.40 24.95 9.61
CA VAL A 51 -5.97 23.96 10.55
C VAL A 51 -6.96 23.04 9.85
N SER A 52 -7.81 23.56 8.97
CA SER A 52 -8.81 22.78 8.23
C SER A 52 -8.18 21.72 7.32
N ILE A 53 -7.08 22.07 6.65
CA ILE A 53 -6.35 21.16 5.76
C ILE A 53 -5.72 20.04 6.60
N ILE A 54 -5.02 20.39 7.69
CA ILE A 54 -4.35 19.38 8.53
C ILE A 54 -5.38 18.48 9.24
N SER A 55 -6.51 19.03 9.69
CA SER A 55 -7.61 18.24 10.26
C SER A 55 -8.15 17.22 9.26
N TRP A 56 -8.32 17.60 7.99
CA TRP A 56 -8.73 16.65 6.95
C TRP A 56 -7.72 15.51 6.79
N PHE A 57 -6.42 15.80 6.84
CA PHE A 57 -5.38 14.77 6.78
C PHE A 57 -5.40 13.83 7.99
N ILE A 58 -5.66 14.34 9.19
CA ILE A 58 -5.80 13.52 10.40
C ILE A 58 -7.05 12.64 10.32
N GLU A 59 -8.19 13.20 9.92
CA GLU A 59 -9.46 12.48 9.76
C GLU A 59 -9.39 11.38 8.69
N ASN A 60 -8.46 11.50 7.74
CA ASN A 60 -8.22 10.52 6.69
C ASN A 60 -6.95 9.68 6.94
N GLY A 61 -6.64 9.42 8.21
CA GLY A 61 -5.52 8.57 8.64
C GLY A 61 -5.50 7.15 8.05
N TRP A 62 -6.61 6.70 7.45
CA TRP A 62 -6.75 5.41 6.76
C TRP A 62 -6.18 5.37 5.33
N ILE A 63 -5.88 6.52 4.73
CA ILE A 63 -5.36 6.62 3.36
C ILE A 63 -4.06 5.82 3.16
N PRO A 64 -3.05 5.90 4.06
CA PRO A 64 -1.83 5.09 3.96
C PRO A 64 -2.11 3.58 3.90
N SER A 65 -3.07 3.08 4.69
CA SER A 65 -3.42 1.65 4.72
C SER A 65 -4.00 1.18 3.39
N PHE A 66 -4.88 1.99 2.76
CA PHE A 66 -5.34 1.76 1.40
C PHE A 66 -4.17 1.75 0.39
N ILE A 67 -3.29 2.75 0.46
CA ILE A 67 -2.15 2.87 -0.46
C ILE A 67 -1.20 1.67 -0.33
N HIS A 68 -0.90 1.23 0.89
CA HIS A 68 -0.02 0.10 1.16
C HIS A 68 -0.53 -1.19 0.53
N ILE A 69 -1.75 -1.61 0.84
CA ILE A 69 -2.30 -2.85 0.28
C ILE A 69 -2.33 -2.79 -1.25
N TYR A 70 -2.70 -1.64 -1.82
CA TYR A 70 -2.87 -1.48 -3.25
C TYR A 70 -1.52 -1.56 -3.97
N ALA A 71 -0.56 -0.71 -3.57
CA ALA A 71 0.74 -0.62 -4.20
C ALA A 71 1.56 -1.90 -4.00
N LEU A 72 1.58 -2.47 -2.80
CA LEU A 72 2.35 -3.68 -2.51
C LEU A 72 1.77 -4.91 -3.22
N SER A 73 0.44 -5.01 -3.35
CA SER A 73 -0.18 -6.09 -4.14
C SER A 73 0.22 -6.02 -5.61
N LEU A 74 0.18 -4.82 -6.23
CA LEU A 74 0.62 -4.63 -7.61
C LEU A 74 2.11 -4.94 -7.79
N PHE A 75 2.95 -4.46 -6.88
CA PHE A 75 4.38 -4.70 -6.90
C PHE A 75 4.71 -6.19 -6.77
N THR A 76 4.10 -6.90 -5.81
CA THR A 76 4.30 -8.34 -5.63
C THR A 76 3.78 -9.14 -6.82
N TRP A 77 2.60 -8.80 -7.35
CA TRP A 77 2.07 -9.46 -8.55
C TRP A 77 2.99 -9.30 -9.76
N SER A 78 3.50 -8.08 -9.98
CA SER A 78 4.52 -7.78 -11.00
C SER A 78 5.85 -8.52 -10.74
N ALA A 79 6.26 -8.64 -9.47
CA ALA A 79 7.44 -9.39 -9.08
C ALA A 79 7.30 -10.88 -9.40
N LEU A 80 6.09 -11.43 -9.28
CA LEU A 80 5.70 -12.81 -9.63
C LEU A 80 5.41 -13.00 -11.13
N ALA A 81 5.90 -12.10 -11.99
CA ALA A 81 5.70 -12.13 -13.44
C ALA A 81 4.21 -12.19 -13.84
N PHE A 82 3.39 -11.38 -13.17
CA PHE A 82 1.94 -11.28 -13.39
C PHE A 82 1.16 -12.56 -13.12
N LYS A 83 1.75 -13.49 -12.35
CA LYS A 83 1.06 -14.70 -11.89
C LYS A 83 0.54 -14.51 -10.46
N SER A 84 -0.49 -15.29 -10.11
CA SER A 84 -0.95 -15.43 -8.72
C SER A 84 -1.45 -14.14 -8.05
N LYS A 85 -2.37 -13.41 -8.69
CA LYS A 85 -3.03 -12.19 -8.15
C LYS A 85 -3.53 -12.35 -6.73
N TYR A 86 -4.25 -13.45 -6.46
CA TYR A 86 -4.85 -13.72 -5.16
C TYR A 86 -3.80 -13.88 -4.07
N TYR A 87 -2.68 -14.53 -4.39
CA TYR A 87 -1.57 -14.65 -3.44
C TYR A 87 -1.00 -13.29 -3.07
N ALA A 88 -0.73 -12.43 -4.07
CA ALA A 88 -0.20 -11.09 -3.83
C ALA A 88 -1.14 -10.27 -2.92
N ILE A 89 -2.44 -10.30 -3.18
CA ILE A 89 -3.43 -9.57 -2.38
C ILE A 89 -3.58 -10.16 -0.97
N MET A 90 -3.73 -11.48 -0.85
CA MET A 90 -3.93 -12.14 0.44
C MET A 90 -2.73 -12.01 1.37
N LEU A 91 -1.51 -12.07 0.82
CA LEU A 91 -0.28 -11.85 1.57
C LEU A 91 -0.33 -10.50 2.28
N TRP A 92 -0.60 -9.43 1.53
CA TRP A 92 -0.59 -8.08 2.08
C TRP A 92 -1.81 -7.78 2.93
N LEU A 93 -2.98 -8.36 2.61
CA LEU A 93 -4.17 -8.23 3.45
C LEU A 93 -3.90 -8.84 4.83
N LEU A 94 -3.31 -10.03 4.89
CA LEU A 94 -2.96 -10.70 6.14
C LEU A 94 -1.92 -9.89 6.93
N ILE A 95 -0.85 -9.43 6.27
CA ILE A 95 0.20 -8.65 6.94
C ILE A 95 -0.39 -7.36 7.54
N ASN A 96 -1.17 -6.59 6.77
CA ASN A 96 -1.78 -5.36 7.28
C ASN A 96 -2.78 -5.66 8.41
N ALA A 97 -3.62 -6.68 8.28
CA ALA A 97 -4.55 -7.08 9.34
C ALA A 97 -3.83 -7.51 10.63
N ILE A 98 -2.69 -8.22 10.54
CA ILE A 98 -1.88 -8.58 11.70
C ILE A 98 -1.32 -7.34 12.39
N PHE A 99 -0.79 -6.37 11.62
CA PHE A 99 -0.27 -5.13 12.19
C PHE A 99 -1.38 -4.33 12.86
N GLU A 100 -2.53 -4.22 12.22
CA GLU A 100 -3.68 -3.48 12.72
C GLU A 100 -4.23 -4.10 14.01
N VAL A 101 -4.53 -5.40 13.99
CA VAL A 101 -4.97 -6.13 15.19
C VAL A 101 -3.89 -6.12 16.28
N GLY A 102 -2.62 -6.14 15.89
CA GLY A 102 -1.49 -6.02 16.81
C GLY A 102 -1.50 -4.72 17.62
N GLN A 103 -1.97 -3.62 17.03
CA GLN A 103 -2.11 -2.33 17.72
C GLN A 103 -3.25 -2.30 18.75
N ALA A 104 -4.15 -3.30 18.71
CA ALA A 104 -5.17 -3.48 19.76
C ALA A 104 -4.64 -4.22 21.00
N ILE A 105 -3.41 -4.77 20.94
CA ILE A 105 -2.81 -5.50 22.06
C ILE A 105 -2.38 -4.50 23.15
N PRO A 106 -2.67 -4.75 24.44
CA PRO A 106 -2.24 -3.85 25.50
C PRO A 106 -0.70 -3.75 25.60
N THR A 107 -0.20 -2.55 25.86
CA THR A 107 1.25 -2.21 25.83
C THR A 107 2.11 -3.10 26.72
N ASN A 108 1.59 -3.52 27.89
CA ASN A 108 2.28 -4.42 28.82
C ASN A 108 2.55 -5.83 28.24
N PHE A 109 1.83 -6.25 27.20
CA PHE A 109 2.13 -7.46 26.44
C PHE A 109 3.11 -7.16 25.29
N ILE A 110 2.99 -6.01 24.62
CA ILE A 110 3.87 -5.60 23.52
C ILE A 110 5.32 -5.43 24.00
N GLU A 111 5.53 -4.86 25.18
CA GLU A 111 6.87 -4.67 25.79
C GLU A 111 7.65 -5.98 26.01
N LYS A 112 6.96 -7.13 26.00
CA LYS A 112 7.59 -8.47 26.12
C LYS A 112 8.06 -9.03 24.79
N ILE A 113 7.67 -8.42 23.67
CA ILE A 113 8.07 -8.84 22.32
C ILE A 113 9.45 -8.24 22.05
N PRO A 114 10.45 -9.05 21.64
CA PRO A 114 11.74 -8.52 21.20
C PRO A 114 11.55 -7.49 20.11
N ASP A 115 12.14 -6.30 20.27
CA ASP A 115 12.01 -5.23 19.29
C ASP A 115 12.87 -5.49 18.05
N LEU A 116 12.43 -6.45 17.24
CA LEU A 116 13.00 -6.75 15.94
C LEU A 116 12.44 -5.75 14.95
N PHE A 117 13.33 -4.98 14.32
CA PHE A 117 12.98 -3.99 13.29
C PHE A 117 11.98 -2.91 13.73
N GLY A 118 11.89 -2.61 15.03
CA GLY A 118 10.98 -1.57 15.54
C GLY A 118 9.51 -2.00 15.63
N ILE A 119 9.20 -3.30 15.51
CA ILE A 119 7.82 -3.81 15.54
C ILE A 119 7.14 -3.50 16.87
N SER A 120 7.82 -3.68 18.01
CA SER A 120 7.17 -3.44 19.30
C SER A 120 6.89 -1.95 19.51
N SER A 121 7.81 -1.09 19.08
CA SER A 121 7.62 0.37 19.07
C SER A 121 6.48 0.79 18.13
N TYR A 122 6.37 0.18 16.95
CA TYR A 122 5.29 0.44 16.01
C TYR A 122 3.93 0.06 16.60
N LEU A 123 3.80 -1.14 17.17
CA LEU A 123 2.55 -1.62 17.76
C LEU A 123 2.16 -0.80 19.00
N ALA A 124 3.12 -0.43 19.85
CA ALA A 124 2.87 0.31 21.09
C ALA A 124 2.42 1.76 20.86
N ASN A 125 2.84 2.37 19.76
CA ASN A 125 2.49 3.76 19.40
C ASN A 125 1.36 3.85 18.37
N GLY A 126 0.88 2.71 17.86
CA GLY A 126 -0.25 2.63 16.95
C GLY A 126 -1.58 2.74 17.67
N THR A 127 -2.67 2.84 16.92
CA THR A 127 -4.03 2.80 17.46
C THR A 127 -4.88 2.06 16.46
N PHE A 128 -5.54 1.01 16.93
CA PHE A 128 -6.45 0.23 16.12
C PHE A 128 -7.61 1.09 15.58
N ASP A 129 -7.82 1.08 14.27
CA ASP A 129 -8.91 1.75 13.56
C ASP A 129 -9.62 0.78 12.60
N TRP A 130 -10.95 0.71 12.72
CA TRP A 130 -11.78 -0.08 11.80
C TRP A 130 -11.73 0.45 10.36
N LEU A 131 -11.52 1.75 10.17
CA LEU A 131 -11.38 2.34 8.85
C LEU A 131 -10.12 1.84 8.15
N ASP A 132 -9.05 1.51 8.88
CA ASP A 132 -7.85 0.91 8.32
C ASP A 132 -8.11 -0.50 7.78
N ILE A 133 -8.87 -1.33 8.51
CA ILE A 133 -9.29 -2.65 8.03
C ILE A 133 -10.14 -2.54 6.76
N ILE A 134 -11.11 -1.63 6.73
CA ILE A 134 -11.96 -1.41 5.56
C ILE A 134 -11.12 -0.90 4.39
N ALA A 135 -10.21 0.05 4.62
CA ALA A 135 -9.30 0.59 3.63
C ALA A 135 -8.41 -0.49 3.02
N VAL A 136 -7.90 -1.41 3.84
CA VAL A 136 -7.12 -2.58 3.37
C VAL A 136 -7.98 -3.49 2.49
N CYS A 137 -9.21 -3.80 2.89
CA CYS A 137 -10.11 -4.62 2.06
C CYS A 137 -10.43 -3.95 0.72
N VAL A 138 -10.79 -2.66 0.75
CA VAL A 138 -11.11 -1.89 -0.45
C VAL A 138 -9.89 -1.79 -1.37
N GLY A 139 -8.70 -1.50 -0.83
CA GLY A 139 -7.48 -1.43 -1.62
C GLY A 139 -7.08 -2.77 -2.24
N GLY A 140 -7.35 -3.90 -1.57
CA GLY A 140 -7.21 -5.23 -2.15
C GLY A 140 -8.16 -5.49 -3.31
N VAL A 141 -9.42 -5.07 -3.21
CA VAL A 141 -10.40 -5.15 -4.31
C VAL A 141 -9.97 -4.28 -5.49
N VAL A 142 -9.56 -3.03 -5.23
CA VAL A 142 -9.07 -2.11 -6.28
C VAL A 142 -7.83 -2.69 -6.96
N ALA A 143 -6.89 -3.29 -6.21
CA ALA A 143 -5.74 -3.98 -6.78
C ALA A 143 -6.17 -5.11 -7.72
N LEU A 144 -7.13 -5.94 -7.30
CA LEU A 144 -7.65 -7.04 -8.10
C LEU A 144 -8.26 -6.54 -9.43
N LEU A 145 -9.08 -5.48 -9.36
CA LEU A 145 -9.68 -4.86 -10.53
C LEU A 145 -8.62 -4.31 -11.48
N THR A 146 -7.62 -3.60 -10.97
CA THR A 146 -6.48 -3.10 -11.77
C THR A 146 -5.74 -4.24 -12.46
N MET A 147 -5.49 -5.36 -11.77
CA MET A 147 -4.81 -6.52 -12.35
C MET A 147 -5.64 -7.19 -13.45
N TYR A 148 -6.97 -7.29 -13.28
CA TYR A 148 -7.85 -7.81 -14.33
C TYR A 148 -7.94 -6.91 -15.55
N TRP A 149 -8.07 -5.60 -15.33
CA TRP A 149 -8.05 -4.61 -16.40
C TRP A 149 -6.72 -4.66 -17.17
N PHE A 150 -5.60 -4.78 -16.46
CA PHE A 150 -4.29 -4.87 -17.09
C PHE A 150 -4.14 -6.11 -17.99
N GLU A 151 -4.58 -7.27 -17.51
CA GLU A 151 -4.55 -8.50 -18.31
C GLU A 151 -5.48 -8.44 -19.54
N SER A 152 -6.64 -7.78 -19.43
CA SER A 152 -7.54 -7.64 -20.59
C SER A 152 -6.93 -6.73 -21.67
N VAL A 153 -6.26 -5.65 -21.26
CA VAL A 153 -5.51 -4.78 -22.17
C VAL A 153 -4.37 -5.53 -22.87
N ILE A 154 -3.67 -6.43 -22.17
CA ILE A 154 -2.63 -7.26 -22.79
C ILE A 154 -3.24 -8.21 -23.82
N LYS A 155 -4.28 -8.97 -23.43
CA LYS A 155 -4.92 -9.96 -24.32
C LYS A 155 -5.47 -9.33 -25.60
N ASN A 156 -6.11 -8.16 -25.52
CA ASN A 156 -6.66 -7.50 -26.70
C ASN A 156 -5.58 -7.08 -27.71
N LYS A 157 -4.41 -6.64 -27.22
CA LYS A 157 -3.28 -6.27 -28.09
C LYS A 157 -2.65 -7.46 -28.82
N ASP A 158 -2.87 -8.68 -28.34
CA ASP A 158 -2.36 -9.90 -28.96
C ASP A 158 -3.34 -10.46 -30.01
N ILE A 159 -4.61 -10.03 -30.00
CA ILE A 159 -5.64 -10.43 -30.99
C ILE A 159 -5.58 -9.55 -32.25
N GLU A 160 -5.13 -8.30 -32.13
CA GLU A 160 -5.03 -7.35 -33.24
C GLU A 160 -3.74 -7.47 -34.07
N LYS A 161 -2.81 -8.36 -33.69
CA LYS A 161 -1.56 -8.65 -34.41
C LYS A 161 -1.65 -9.96 -35.19
#